data_AF-A0A915D6P9-F1
#
_entry.id   AF-A0A915D6P9-F1
#
_cell.length_a   1.000
_cell.length_b   1.000
_cell.length_c   1.000
_cell.angle_alpha   90.00
_cell.angle_beta   90.00
_cell.angle_gamma   90.00
#
_symmetry.space_group_name_H-M   'P 1'
#
loop_
_entity.id
_entity.type
_entity.pdbx_description
1 polymer ?
#
loop_
_entity_poly.entity_id
_entity_poly.type
_entity_poly.pdbx_seq_one_letter_code
_entity_poly.pdbx_strand_id
1 'polypeptide(L)'
;MAKGKNGKSQRLLLYCLLLSGFLLLWCLLTVIIIIAQEKILGSVGLSSQSTDTKNIFYSPNKGVQVVVGHYNGNLPAEQLANLTKEELNANNYNPSTRLGEDGRPVHLALKDELESDKTFGINQFSLWISDRVALNRSCRMCAELNVEARSIHPYTRNFLQEDLEKFVATLPVKVKIIRAKERVGLIRARLMGAAEAEADVLTFLDSHCECTEGWLEPLLTRIKENRKAVVCPIIDVINDRTFAYQKGVELFRGGFNWNLSFRWYAVPSKLSKQRVLNPTAPIDSPTMAGGLFSMDRKYFEELGTYDSGMDVWGGENIELSFRIWQCGGRVEILPCSHVGHIFRKASPHDFPKGSSSGKVLNGNLVRVSEVWMDEWKYLFYKISPQAASMTKTIDVSDRIELRKRLACKDFGWYLENVWPEHFLPHPTLCLDGLVIAPPKTA
;
A
#
# COMPACT_ATOMS: atom_id res chain seq x y z
N MET A 1 27.39 69.00 17.33
CA MET A 1 25.92 68.93 17.50
C MET A 1 25.39 67.61 16.94
N ALA A 2 25.22 66.61 17.82
CA ALA A 2 24.67 65.30 17.47
C ALA A 2 23.14 65.31 17.72
N LYS A 3 22.36 65.61 16.69
CA LYS A 3 20.89 65.43 16.68
C LYS A 3 20.50 64.85 15.33
N GLY A 4 20.39 63.52 15.23
CA GLY A 4 19.99 62.87 13.97
C GLY A 4 19.81 61.35 14.00
N LYS A 5 20.34 60.63 15.00
CA LYS A 5 20.27 59.15 15.05
C LYS A 5 19.06 58.57 15.82
N ASN A 6 18.33 59.36 16.62
CA ASN A 6 17.24 58.83 17.48
C ASN A 6 15.91 58.52 16.75
N GLY A 7 15.62 59.15 15.61
CA GLY A 7 14.31 59.01 14.96
C GLY A 7 14.09 57.71 14.18
N LYS A 8 15.14 57.09 13.65
CA LYS A 8 15.04 55.83 12.88
C LYS A 8 14.90 54.60 13.78
N SER A 9 15.61 54.59 14.92
CA SER A 9 15.54 53.49 15.89
C SER A 9 14.16 53.38 16.56
N GLN A 10 13.56 54.52 16.93
CA GLN A 10 12.21 54.56 17.51
C GLN A 10 11.12 54.08 16.53
N ARG A 11 11.24 54.41 15.22
CA ARG A 11 10.31 53.91 14.20
C ARG A 11 10.44 52.41 14.00
N LEU A 12 11.65 51.87 13.97
CA LEU A 12 11.88 50.43 13.85
C LEU A 12 11.32 49.67 15.05
N LEU A 13 11.51 50.20 16.26
CA LEU A 13 10.95 49.62 17.48
C LEU A 13 9.41 49.60 17.45
N LEU A 14 8.80 50.68 16.96
CA LEU A 14 7.35 50.77 16.81
C LEU A 14 6.81 49.75 15.79
N TYR A 15 7.49 49.56 14.65
CA TYR A 15 7.11 48.53 13.67
C TYR A 15 7.24 47.12 14.23
N CYS A 16 8.30 46.81 14.98
CA CYS A 16 8.46 45.51 15.62
C CYS A 16 7.36 45.24 16.65
N LEU A 17 6.95 46.26 17.43
CA LEU A 17 5.86 46.14 18.40
C LEU A 17 4.50 45.96 17.74
N LEU A 18 4.26 46.64 16.61
CA LEU A 18 3.03 46.46 15.83
C LEU A 18 2.98 45.06 15.18
N LEU A 19 4.11 44.57 14.66
CA LEU A 19 4.20 43.24 14.06
C LEU A 19 4.02 42.13 15.11
N SER A 20 4.64 42.27 16.28
CA SER A 20 4.47 41.30 17.38
C SER A 20 3.05 41.32 17.93
N GLY A 21 2.43 42.49 18.06
CA GLY A 21 1.03 42.64 18.43
C GLY A 21 0.09 41.97 17.42
N PHE A 22 0.32 42.16 16.12
CA PHE A 22 -0.45 41.51 15.05
C PHE A 22 -0.31 39.98 15.09
N LEU A 23 0.91 39.46 15.27
CA LEU A 23 1.17 38.02 15.36
C LEU A 23 0.52 37.39 16.59
N LEU A 24 0.56 38.07 17.74
CA LEU A 24 -0.11 37.62 18.96
C LEU A 24 -1.63 37.58 18.77
N LEU A 25 -2.22 38.61 18.16
CA LEU A 25 -3.65 38.66 17.88
C LEU A 25 -4.07 37.56 16.90
N TRP A 26 -3.25 37.30 15.88
CA TRP A 26 -3.46 36.23 14.90
C TRP A 26 -3.41 34.84 15.54
N CYS A 27 -2.42 34.58 16.42
CA CYS A 27 -2.34 33.33 17.18
C CYS A 27 -3.53 33.14 18.13
N LEU A 28 -3.99 34.22 18.78
CA LEU A 28 -5.17 34.14 19.65
C LEU A 28 -6.43 33.82 18.85
N LEU A 29 -6.59 34.44 17.67
CA LEU A 29 -7.72 34.17 16.79
C LEU A 29 -7.72 32.72 16.27
N THR A 30 -6.56 32.17 15.89
CA THR A 30 -6.47 30.78 15.44
C THR A 30 -6.80 29.78 16.55
N VAL A 31 -6.34 30.02 17.79
CA VAL A 31 -6.70 29.18 18.94
C VAL A 31 -8.21 29.25 19.23
N ILE A 32 -8.82 30.43 19.16
CA ILE A 32 -10.27 30.59 19.34
C ILE A 32 -11.04 29.85 18.24
N ILE A 33 -10.61 29.92 16.98
CA ILE A 33 -11.22 29.19 15.86
C ILE A 33 -11.13 27.67 16.08
N ILE A 34 -9.98 27.16 16.53
CA ILE A 34 -9.80 25.73 16.81
C ILE A 34 -10.74 25.27 17.94
N ILE A 35 -10.83 26.03 19.04
CA ILE A 35 -11.74 25.71 20.16
C ILE A 35 -13.21 25.79 19.73
N ALA A 36 -13.57 26.76 18.88
CA ALA A 36 -14.91 26.88 18.34
C ALA A 36 -15.27 25.71 17.40
N GLN A 37 -14.33 25.26 16.56
CA GLN A 37 -14.51 24.09 15.71
C GLN A 37 -14.73 22.82 16.55
N GLU A 38 -13.98 22.63 17.64
CA GLU A 38 -14.11 21.49 18.52
C GLU A 38 -15.49 21.46 19.23
N LYS A 39 -16.02 22.62 19.64
CA LYS A 39 -17.36 22.71 20.24
C LYS A 39 -18.50 22.54 19.23
N ILE A 40 -18.34 23.02 18.00
CA ILE A 40 -19.36 22.90 16.95
C ILE A 40 -19.40 21.45 16.44
N LEU A 41 -18.25 20.82 16.20
CA LEU A 41 -18.18 19.41 15.77
C LEU A 41 -18.54 18.43 16.90
N GLY A 42 -18.32 18.79 18.17
CA GLY A 42 -18.72 17.99 19.32
C GLY A 42 -20.22 18.00 19.63
N SER A 43 -21.01 18.92 19.05
CA SER A 43 -22.46 19.03 19.30
C SER A 43 -23.35 18.48 18.19
N VAL A 44 -22.79 18.11 17.04
CA VAL A 44 -23.51 17.38 15.98
C VAL A 44 -23.38 15.87 16.22
N GLY A 45 -23.95 15.41 17.33
CA GLY A 45 -24.25 13.99 17.52
C GLY A 45 -25.41 13.59 16.62
N LEU A 46 -25.10 13.03 15.45
CA LEU A 46 -26.08 12.36 14.60
C LEU A 46 -26.65 11.17 15.37
N SER A 47 -27.90 11.30 15.82
CA SER A 47 -28.71 10.19 16.29
C SER A 47 -28.97 9.24 15.11
N SER A 48 -28.24 8.14 15.02
CA SER A 48 -28.59 7.05 14.12
C SER A 48 -29.69 6.20 14.76
N GLN A 49 -30.91 6.36 14.26
CA GLN A 49 -31.97 5.38 14.49
C GLN A 49 -31.57 4.08 13.78
N SER A 50 -31.34 3.03 14.57
CA SER A 50 -31.17 1.66 14.11
C SER A 50 -32.46 1.18 13.45
N THR A 51 -32.42 1.00 12.13
CA THR A 51 -33.41 0.19 11.43
C THR A 51 -32.76 -1.15 11.07
N ASP A 52 -33.32 -2.20 11.65
CA ASP A 52 -32.97 -3.60 11.43
C ASP A 52 -32.94 -3.94 9.94
N THR A 53 -31.73 -4.11 9.41
CA THR A 53 -31.47 -4.74 8.10
C THR A 53 -30.38 -5.81 8.23
N LYS A 54 -30.38 -6.55 9.35
CA LYS A 54 -29.68 -7.84 9.43
C LYS A 54 -30.64 -8.91 8.92
N ASN A 55 -30.56 -9.27 7.63
CA ASN A 55 -30.92 -10.59 7.06
C ASN A 55 -31.28 -10.53 5.56
N ILE A 56 -30.39 -10.05 4.67
CA ILE A 56 -30.63 -10.19 3.21
C ILE A 56 -29.48 -10.84 2.41
N PHE A 57 -28.26 -11.04 2.94
CA PHE A 57 -27.14 -11.52 2.10
C PHE A 57 -26.39 -12.79 2.51
N TYR A 58 -26.77 -13.49 3.58
CA TYR A 58 -26.13 -14.77 3.90
C TYR A 58 -26.81 -15.94 3.16
N SER A 59 -26.32 -16.26 1.96
CA SER A 59 -26.60 -17.55 1.31
C SER A 59 -25.54 -18.56 1.77
N PRO A 60 -25.91 -19.69 2.42
CA PRO A 60 -24.96 -20.64 2.99
C PRO A 60 -23.99 -21.27 1.97
N ASN A 61 -24.34 -21.24 0.69
CA ASN A 61 -23.59 -21.92 -0.38
C ASN A 61 -22.66 -21.00 -1.20
N LYS A 62 -22.57 -19.71 -0.87
CA LYS A 62 -21.65 -18.75 -1.53
C LYS A 62 -20.81 -18.00 -0.49
N GLY A 63 -20.02 -18.76 0.27
CA GLY A 63 -19.09 -18.21 1.26
C GLY A 63 -17.80 -17.67 0.64
N VAL A 64 -17.11 -16.80 1.39
CA VAL A 64 -15.74 -16.34 1.04
C VAL A 64 -14.79 -17.52 1.11
N GLN A 65 -14.16 -17.86 -0.02
CA GLN A 65 -13.08 -18.83 -0.08
C GLN A 65 -11.75 -18.10 0.12
N VAL A 66 -10.97 -18.51 1.12
CA VAL A 66 -9.67 -17.91 1.38
C VAL A 66 -8.58 -18.82 0.81
N VAL A 67 -7.84 -18.30 -0.16
CA VAL A 67 -6.68 -18.99 -0.75
C VAL A 67 -5.42 -18.29 -0.29
N VAL A 68 -4.61 -18.99 0.51
CA VAL A 68 -3.35 -18.46 1.04
C VAL A 68 -2.19 -19.14 0.33
N GLY A 69 -1.47 -18.36 -0.48
CA GLY A 69 -0.18 -18.77 -1.01
C GLY A 69 0.88 -18.67 0.08
N HIS A 70 1.48 -19.79 0.47
CA HIS A 70 2.59 -19.81 1.42
C HIS A 70 3.84 -20.38 0.77
N TYR A 71 4.94 -19.62 0.89
CA TYR A 71 6.28 -19.99 0.46
C TYR A 71 7.18 -20.31 1.66
N ASN A 72 7.86 -21.46 1.62
CA ASN A 72 8.85 -21.86 2.61
C ASN A 72 10.24 -21.31 2.22
N GLY A 73 10.63 -20.19 2.83
CA GLY A 73 11.93 -19.55 2.58
C GLY A 73 12.91 -19.73 3.72
N ASN A 74 14.16 -20.05 3.37
CA ASN A 74 15.29 -19.89 4.27
C ASN A 74 15.74 -18.42 4.22
N LEU A 75 15.82 -17.78 5.39
CA LEU A 75 16.58 -16.53 5.55
C LEU A 75 18.06 -16.82 5.21
N PRO A 76 18.82 -15.89 4.62
CA PRO A 76 20.24 -16.10 4.36
C PRO A 76 20.93 -16.17 5.71
N ALA A 77 21.91 -17.05 5.83
CA ALA A 77 22.68 -17.23 7.06
C ALA A 77 23.29 -15.92 7.59
N GLU A 78 23.57 -14.96 6.69
CA GLU A 78 24.13 -13.64 7.01
C GLU A 78 23.15 -12.67 7.68
N GLN A 79 21.83 -12.86 7.51
CA GLN A 79 20.79 -12.03 8.17
C GLN A 79 20.16 -12.72 9.38
N LEU A 80 20.44 -14.01 9.58
CA LEU A 80 20.13 -14.70 10.81
C LEU A 80 21.15 -14.26 11.86
N ALA A 81 20.75 -13.36 12.74
CA ALA A 81 21.40 -13.31 14.05
C ALA A 81 21.34 -14.74 14.65
N ASN A 82 22.44 -15.22 15.22
CA ASN A 82 22.47 -16.49 15.96
C ASN A 82 21.65 -16.35 17.25
N LEU A 83 20.33 -16.22 17.11
CA LEU A 83 19.39 -16.11 18.21
C LEU A 83 19.06 -17.53 18.70
N THR A 84 19.04 -17.73 20.01
CA THR A 84 18.73 -19.03 20.65
C THR A 84 17.23 -19.25 20.74
N LYS A 85 16.79 -20.50 21.01
CA LYS A 85 15.37 -20.89 21.07
C LYS A 85 14.49 -19.97 21.89
N GLU A 86 15.07 -19.62 23.01
CA GLU A 86 14.52 -18.82 24.08
C GLU A 86 14.43 -17.34 23.70
N GLU A 87 15.29 -16.83 22.82
CA GLU A 87 15.30 -15.42 22.42
C GLU A 87 14.16 -15.07 21.44
N LEU A 88 13.88 -15.89 20.41
CA LEU A 88 12.74 -15.62 19.51
C LEU A 88 11.39 -15.84 20.17
N ASN A 89 11.32 -16.76 21.14
CA ASN A 89 10.08 -17.12 21.83
C ASN A 89 10.12 -16.67 23.30
N ALA A 90 10.83 -15.58 23.61
CA ALA A 90 11.02 -15.12 24.99
C ALA A 90 9.69 -14.86 25.72
N ASN A 91 8.64 -14.51 24.97
CA ASN A 91 7.27 -14.32 25.49
C ASN A 91 6.35 -15.54 25.27
N ASN A 92 6.86 -16.63 24.68
CA ASN A 92 6.16 -17.87 24.36
C ASN A 92 4.85 -17.72 23.55
N TYR A 93 4.67 -16.62 22.80
CA TYR A 93 3.37 -16.19 22.27
C TYR A 93 2.30 -16.17 23.37
N ASN A 94 2.17 -15.01 24.02
CA ASN A 94 1.29 -14.81 25.17
C ASN A 94 0.42 -13.58 24.93
N PRO A 95 -0.58 -13.69 24.02
CA PRO A 95 -1.45 -12.58 23.67
C PRO A 95 -2.31 -12.16 24.87
N SER A 96 -2.49 -10.85 25.01
CA SER A 96 -3.38 -10.25 26.01
C SER A 96 -4.55 -9.57 25.30
N THR A 97 -5.77 -9.89 25.74
CA THR A 97 -7.02 -9.30 25.22
C THR A 97 -7.19 -7.81 25.52
N ARG A 98 -6.23 -7.16 26.18
CA ARG A 98 -6.25 -5.71 26.45
C ARG A 98 -5.16 -4.95 25.71
N LEU A 99 -4.10 -5.63 25.28
CA LEU A 99 -2.97 -4.98 24.65
C LEU A 99 -3.29 -4.70 23.18
N GLY A 100 -3.16 -3.44 22.78
CA GLY A 100 -3.39 -3.03 21.40
C GLY A 100 -4.86 -3.02 20.97
N GLU A 101 -5.79 -3.27 21.89
CA GLU A 101 -7.24 -3.12 21.69
C GLU A 101 -7.58 -1.71 21.21
N ASP A 102 -8.67 -1.58 20.46
CA ASP A 102 -9.07 -0.38 19.73
C ASP A 102 -7.98 0.14 18.76
N GLY A 103 -6.96 -0.65 18.45
CA GLY A 103 -5.79 -0.20 17.69
C GLY A 103 -4.87 0.76 18.45
N ARG A 104 -4.92 0.78 19.78
CA ARG A 104 -4.07 1.66 20.60
C ARG A 104 -2.59 1.25 20.54
N PRO A 105 -1.64 2.19 20.70
CA PRO A 105 -0.23 1.85 20.80
C PRO A 105 0.05 0.94 22.00
N VAL A 106 0.89 -0.07 21.79
CA VAL A 106 1.49 -0.87 22.86
C VAL A 106 2.85 -0.27 23.22
N HIS A 107 3.04 0.01 24.50
CA HIS A 107 4.30 0.50 25.05
C HIS A 107 4.98 -0.61 25.85
N LEU A 108 6.18 -0.99 25.43
CA LEU A 108 6.99 -1.99 26.13
C LEU A 108 7.76 -1.34 27.29
N ALA A 109 8.05 -2.13 28.32
CA ALA A 109 9.04 -1.74 29.33
C ALA A 109 10.44 -1.74 28.69
N LEU A 110 11.38 -0.97 29.24
CA LEU A 110 12.74 -0.81 28.67
C LEU A 110 13.45 -2.16 28.42
N LYS A 111 13.31 -3.13 29.32
CA LYS A 111 13.88 -4.48 29.15
C LYS A 111 13.29 -5.21 27.94
N ASP A 112 11.99 -5.10 27.76
CA ASP A 112 11.25 -5.74 26.68
C ASP A 112 11.51 -5.05 25.33
N GLU A 113 11.74 -3.73 25.35
CA GLU A 113 12.13 -2.95 24.18
C GLU A 113 13.48 -3.39 23.60
N LEU A 114 14.46 -3.67 24.47
CA LEU A 114 15.76 -4.20 24.04
C LEU A 114 15.65 -5.56 23.35
N GLU A 115 14.80 -6.46 23.86
CA GLU A 115 14.55 -7.76 23.22
C GLU A 115 13.75 -7.62 21.91
N SER A 116 12.80 -6.69 21.88
CA SER A 116 12.07 -6.34 20.66
C SER A 116 13.03 -5.83 19.57
N ASP A 117 14.01 -5.00 19.90
CA ASP A 117 14.98 -4.47 18.93
C ASP A 117 15.91 -5.55 18.37
N LYS A 118 16.34 -6.51 19.19
CA LYS A 118 17.15 -7.65 18.72
C LYS A 118 16.42 -8.51 17.69
N THR A 119 15.11 -8.66 17.84
CA THR A 119 14.27 -9.50 16.98
C THR A 119 13.61 -8.74 15.83
N PHE A 120 13.65 -7.40 15.86
CA PHE A 120 13.06 -6.53 14.83
C PHE A 120 13.54 -6.86 13.41
N GLY A 121 14.82 -7.20 13.28
CA GLY A 121 15.46 -7.49 11.98
C GLY A 121 14.82 -8.63 11.19
N ILE A 122 14.15 -9.57 11.86
CA ILE A 122 13.63 -10.82 11.28
C ILE A 122 12.44 -10.55 10.35
N ASN A 123 11.52 -9.71 10.82
CA ASN A 123 10.28 -9.40 10.11
C ASN A 123 10.16 -7.91 9.75
N GLN A 124 11.09 -7.07 10.20
CA GLN A 124 11.11 -5.62 10.05
C GLN A 124 9.88 -4.94 10.71
N PHE A 125 9.40 -5.54 11.80
CA PHE A 125 8.43 -5.01 12.76
C PHE A 125 8.62 -5.72 14.12
N SER A 126 8.05 -5.17 15.19
CA SER A 126 8.15 -5.72 16.55
C SER A 126 7.38 -7.04 16.68
N LEU A 127 8.10 -8.16 16.58
CA LEU A 127 7.59 -9.50 16.90
C LEU A 127 7.08 -9.57 18.34
N TRP A 128 7.83 -8.94 19.26
CA TRP A 128 7.54 -8.90 20.68
C TRP A 128 6.15 -8.34 21.00
N ILE A 129 5.74 -7.28 20.28
CA ILE A 129 4.39 -6.72 20.42
C ILE A 129 3.39 -7.55 19.65
N SER A 130 3.69 -7.95 18.41
CA SER A 130 2.82 -8.77 17.58
C SER A 130 2.31 -10.02 18.32
N ASP A 131 3.21 -10.71 19.04
CA ASP A 131 2.92 -11.95 19.76
C ASP A 131 2.18 -11.73 21.09
N ARG A 132 2.07 -10.48 21.54
CA ARG A 132 1.35 -10.06 22.76
C ARG A 132 0.01 -9.39 22.46
N VAL A 133 -0.21 -8.99 21.23
CA VAL A 133 -1.51 -8.47 20.75
C VAL A 133 -2.38 -9.65 20.35
N ALA A 134 -3.65 -9.64 20.78
CA ALA A 134 -4.60 -10.68 20.42
C ALA A 134 -4.91 -10.68 18.91
N LEU A 135 -5.05 -11.86 18.29
CA LEU A 135 -5.39 -11.94 16.86
C LEU A 135 -6.79 -11.40 16.56
N ASN A 136 -7.70 -11.51 17.53
CA ASN A 136 -9.04 -10.98 17.47
C ASN A 136 -9.18 -9.60 18.12
N ARG A 137 -8.07 -8.85 18.26
CA ARG A 137 -8.12 -7.53 18.88
C ARG A 137 -9.13 -6.64 18.17
N SER A 138 -9.89 -5.87 18.95
CA SER A 138 -10.73 -4.84 18.37
C SER A 138 -9.84 -3.73 17.79
N CYS A 139 -10.32 -3.08 16.74
CA CYS A 139 -9.92 -1.73 16.42
C CYS A 139 -11.18 -0.89 16.40
N ARG A 140 -11.13 0.37 16.84
CA ARG A 140 -12.31 1.27 16.78
C ARG A 140 -12.91 1.42 15.37
N MET A 141 -12.25 0.89 14.35
CA MET A 141 -12.71 0.80 12.98
C MET A 141 -12.67 -0.64 12.41
N CYS A 142 -12.22 -1.68 13.11
CA CYS A 142 -12.10 -3.06 12.57
C CYS A 142 -13.15 -4.04 13.04
N ALA A 143 -13.53 -4.95 12.13
CA ALA A 143 -14.45 -6.05 12.41
C ALA A 143 -13.82 -7.05 13.37
N GLU A 144 -14.65 -7.56 14.27
CA GLU A 144 -14.30 -8.69 15.13
C GLU A 144 -14.17 -9.97 14.28
N LEU A 145 -12.95 -10.51 14.22
CA LEU A 145 -12.72 -11.90 13.81
C LEU A 145 -12.18 -12.66 15.02
N ASN A 146 -13.03 -13.42 15.69
CA ASN A 146 -12.63 -14.29 16.78
C ASN A 146 -11.78 -15.45 16.25
N VAL A 147 -10.46 -15.33 16.39
CA VAL A 147 -9.49 -16.37 16.07
C VAL A 147 -8.59 -16.57 17.29
N GLU A 148 -8.73 -17.72 17.94
CA GLU A 148 -7.89 -18.15 19.06
C GLU A 148 -6.72 -18.95 18.49
N ALA A 149 -5.55 -18.34 18.28
CA ALA A 149 -4.38 -19.07 17.82
C ALA A 149 -3.59 -19.69 18.98
N ARG A 150 -3.16 -20.94 18.78
CA ARG A 150 -2.18 -21.59 19.64
C ARG A 150 -0.79 -21.42 19.03
N SER A 151 0.16 -21.05 19.89
CA SER A 151 1.58 -20.86 19.61
C SER A 151 2.20 -22.09 18.95
N ILE A 152 2.93 -21.89 17.86
CA ILE A 152 3.76 -22.92 17.24
C ILE A 152 5.12 -22.29 16.87
N HIS A 153 6.19 -22.84 17.44
CA HIS A 153 7.59 -22.38 17.36
C HIS A 153 8.26 -22.69 16.02
N PRO A 154 9.33 -21.94 15.63
CA PRO A 154 10.64 -22.59 15.35
C PRO A 154 11.89 -21.67 15.07
N TYR A 155 13.03 -22.32 14.78
CA TYR A 155 14.30 -21.75 14.24
C TYR A 155 14.48 -21.97 12.73
N THR A 156 13.43 -22.46 12.09
CA THR A 156 13.23 -22.71 10.65
C THR A 156 11.74 -22.62 10.53
N ARG A 157 11.09 -21.72 9.76
CA ARG A 157 9.63 -21.38 9.86
C ARG A 157 8.63 -22.57 9.66
N ASN A 158 8.79 -23.66 10.41
CA ASN A 158 8.10 -24.95 10.42
C ASN A 158 6.69 -24.80 10.98
N PHE A 159 6.46 -23.81 11.84
CA PHE A 159 5.11 -23.40 12.22
C PHE A 159 4.23 -23.04 11.03
N LEU A 160 4.81 -22.62 9.90
CA LEU A 160 4.07 -22.36 8.67
C LEU A 160 3.83 -23.64 7.83
N GLN A 161 4.29 -24.80 8.29
CA GLN A 161 4.12 -26.10 7.63
C GLN A 161 2.87 -26.81 8.16
N GLU A 162 2.99 -28.05 8.65
CA GLU A 162 1.86 -28.85 9.14
C GLU A 162 1.06 -28.16 10.24
N ASP A 163 1.75 -27.40 11.07
CA ASP A 163 1.21 -26.69 12.20
C ASP A 163 0.19 -25.62 11.79
N LEU A 164 0.50 -24.83 10.76
CA LEU A 164 -0.43 -23.91 10.13
C LEU A 164 -1.59 -24.65 9.47
N GLU A 165 -1.34 -25.78 8.80
CA GLU A 165 -2.41 -26.59 8.18
C GLU A 165 -3.41 -27.11 9.21
N LYS A 166 -2.91 -27.66 10.31
CA LYS A 166 -3.73 -28.13 11.44
C LYS A 166 -4.55 -26.97 12.01
N PHE A 167 -3.94 -25.79 12.17
CA PHE A 167 -4.63 -24.62 12.69
C PHE A 167 -5.73 -24.12 11.76
N VAL A 168 -5.43 -23.86 10.48
CA VAL A 168 -6.43 -23.29 9.56
C VAL A 168 -7.62 -24.22 9.31
N ALA A 169 -7.42 -25.53 9.44
CA ALA A 169 -8.50 -26.52 9.34
C ALA A 169 -9.54 -26.39 10.48
N THR A 170 -9.20 -25.73 11.58
CA THR A 170 -10.13 -25.46 12.70
C THR A 170 -11.00 -24.22 12.49
N LEU A 171 -10.70 -23.39 11.49
CA LEU A 171 -11.40 -22.14 11.26
C LEU A 171 -12.81 -22.37 10.71
N PRO A 172 -13.79 -21.49 11.04
CA PRO A 172 -15.16 -21.61 10.56
C PRO A 172 -15.30 -21.35 9.05
N VAL A 173 -14.27 -20.78 8.42
CA VAL A 173 -14.21 -20.48 6.99
C VAL A 173 -13.28 -21.45 6.28
N LYS A 174 -13.62 -21.84 5.04
CA LYS A 174 -12.79 -22.73 4.24
C LYS A 174 -11.52 -22.00 3.78
N VAL A 175 -10.41 -22.34 4.41
CA VAL A 175 -9.06 -21.86 4.04
C VAL A 175 -8.30 -22.95 3.31
N LYS A 176 -7.73 -22.61 2.15
CA LYS A 176 -6.84 -23.50 1.37
C LYS A 176 -5.42 -22.93 1.36
N ILE A 177 -4.46 -23.74 1.82
CA ILE A 177 -3.04 -23.41 1.73
C ILE A 177 -2.47 -23.99 0.44
N ILE A 178 -1.82 -23.16 -0.37
CA ILE A 178 -1.09 -23.59 -1.56
C ILE A 178 0.40 -23.43 -1.29
N ARG A 179 1.15 -24.52 -1.49
CA ARG A 179 2.61 -24.55 -1.28
C ARG A 179 3.35 -24.53 -2.62
N ALA A 180 4.22 -23.55 -2.80
CA ALA A 180 5.19 -23.57 -3.87
C ALA A 180 6.35 -24.53 -3.53
N LYS A 181 6.82 -25.30 -4.51
CA LYS A 181 7.96 -26.23 -4.35
C LYS A 181 9.29 -25.50 -4.17
N GLU A 182 9.39 -24.27 -4.67
CA GLU A 182 10.58 -23.44 -4.63
C GLU A 182 10.24 -21.94 -4.49
N ARG A 183 11.25 -21.07 -4.45
CA ARG A 183 11.07 -19.62 -4.32
C ARG A 183 10.59 -18.99 -5.63
N VAL A 184 9.28 -18.87 -5.77
CA VAL A 184 8.66 -18.31 -6.98
C VAL A 184 8.50 -16.78 -6.94
N GLY A 185 8.50 -16.16 -5.76
CA GLY A 185 8.28 -14.72 -5.60
C GLY A 185 6.81 -14.32 -5.40
N LEU A 186 6.57 -13.05 -5.04
CA LEU A 186 5.23 -12.50 -4.81
C LEU A 186 4.35 -12.65 -6.05
N ILE A 187 4.88 -12.26 -7.21
CA ILE A 187 4.11 -12.18 -8.47
C ILE A 187 3.58 -13.56 -8.85
N ARG A 188 4.46 -14.56 -8.89
CA ARG A 188 4.08 -15.95 -9.20
C ARG A 188 3.24 -16.60 -8.12
N ALA A 189 3.47 -16.27 -6.84
CA ALA A 189 2.61 -16.77 -5.76
C ALA A 189 1.17 -16.24 -5.89
N ARG A 190 0.98 -14.98 -6.29
CA ARG A 190 -0.34 -14.43 -6.60
C ARG A 190 -0.99 -15.11 -7.79
N LEU A 191 -0.23 -15.42 -8.84
CA LEU A 191 -0.72 -16.21 -9.98
C LEU A 191 -1.18 -17.61 -9.57
N MET A 192 -0.43 -18.29 -8.70
CA MET A 192 -0.82 -19.61 -8.15
C MET A 192 -2.13 -19.51 -7.36
N GLY A 193 -2.27 -18.49 -6.51
CA GLY A 193 -3.51 -18.26 -5.77
C GLY A 193 -4.70 -17.95 -6.67
N ALA A 194 -4.51 -17.09 -7.68
CA ALA A 194 -5.56 -16.72 -8.63
C ALA A 194 -6.02 -17.91 -9.49
N ALA A 195 -5.11 -18.81 -9.88
CA ALA A 195 -5.44 -20.00 -10.66
C ALA A 195 -6.30 -21.03 -9.89
N GLU A 196 -6.20 -21.03 -8.56
CA GLU A 196 -6.94 -21.94 -7.68
C GLU A 196 -8.23 -21.32 -7.12
N ALA A 197 -8.44 -20.02 -7.32
CA ALA A 197 -9.61 -19.30 -6.83
C ALA A 197 -10.82 -19.53 -7.75
N GLU A 198 -11.94 -19.94 -7.16
CA GLU A 198 -13.16 -20.27 -7.93
C GLU A 198 -14.16 -19.10 -7.99
N ALA A 199 -14.08 -18.18 -7.03
CA ALA A 199 -15.01 -17.05 -6.86
C ALA A 199 -14.99 -16.03 -8.02
N ASP A 200 -16.03 -15.21 -8.11
CA ASP A 200 -16.17 -14.20 -9.17
C ASP A 200 -15.18 -13.02 -9.01
N VAL A 201 -14.79 -12.70 -7.78
CA VAL A 201 -13.88 -11.59 -7.45
C VAL A 201 -12.64 -12.13 -6.76
N LEU A 202 -11.48 -11.64 -7.19
CA LEU A 202 -10.20 -11.84 -6.50
C LEU A 202 -9.94 -10.65 -5.58
N THR A 203 -9.61 -10.91 -4.32
CA THR A 203 -9.15 -9.90 -3.36
C THR A 203 -7.77 -10.27 -2.86
N PHE A 204 -6.78 -9.45 -3.17
CA PHE A 204 -5.40 -9.64 -2.74
C PHE A 204 -5.15 -8.85 -1.46
N LEU A 205 -4.50 -9.49 -0.49
CA LEU A 205 -4.04 -8.89 0.76
C LEU A 205 -2.61 -9.36 1.05
N ASP A 206 -1.81 -8.48 1.65
CA ASP A 206 -0.54 -8.87 2.24
C ASP A 206 -0.78 -9.63 3.56
N SER A 207 0.20 -10.44 3.97
CA SER A 207 0.09 -11.32 5.15
C SER A 207 0.15 -10.60 6.50
N HIS A 208 0.15 -9.27 6.49
CA HIS A 208 0.39 -8.40 7.66
C HIS A 208 -0.54 -7.18 7.58
N CYS A 209 -1.83 -7.50 7.41
CA CYS A 209 -2.92 -6.54 7.31
C CYS A 209 -3.97 -6.79 8.40
N GLU A 210 -4.69 -5.74 8.79
CA GLU A 210 -5.89 -5.82 9.63
C GLU A 210 -7.02 -5.06 8.92
N CYS A 211 -8.15 -5.73 8.68
CA CYS A 211 -9.23 -5.17 7.86
C CYS A 211 -10.29 -4.47 8.71
N THR A 212 -10.81 -3.32 8.24
CA THR A 212 -11.86 -2.61 8.96
C THR A 212 -13.21 -3.33 8.92
N GLU A 213 -14.16 -2.97 9.78
CA GLU A 213 -15.54 -3.41 9.61
C GLU A 213 -16.12 -2.79 8.32
N GLY A 214 -16.87 -3.58 7.56
CA GLY A 214 -17.46 -3.11 6.31
C GLY A 214 -16.45 -2.84 5.18
N TRP A 215 -15.20 -3.30 5.29
CA TRP A 215 -14.15 -2.99 4.31
C TRP A 215 -14.42 -3.61 2.93
N LEU A 216 -15.10 -4.75 2.85
CA LEU A 216 -15.17 -5.55 1.62
C LEU A 216 -16.36 -5.14 0.74
N GLU A 217 -17.49 -4.80 1.36
CA GLU A 217 -18.75 -4.49 0.69
C GLU A 217 -18.66 -3.33 -0.31
N PRO A 218 -17.97 -2.21 -0.01
CA PRO A 218 -17.76 -1.14 -0.99
C PRO A 218 -16.97 -1.63 -2.21
N LEU A 219 -15.94 -2.45 -2.00
CA LEU A 219 -15.11 -2.99 -3.08
C LEU A 219 -15.94 -3.89 -4.00
N LEU A 220 -16.68 -4.84 -3.44
CA LEU A 220 -17.52 -5.76 -4.20
C LEU A 220 -18.67 -5.05 -4.93
N THR A 221 -19.30 -4.08 -4.27
CA THR A 221 -20.38 -3.28 -4.88
C THR A 221 -19.86 -2.53 -6.09
N ARG A 222 -18.68 -1.91 -6.00
CA ARG A 222 -18.10 -1.17 -7.11
C ARG A 222 -17.74 -2.06 -8.30
N ILE A 223 -17.20 -3.25 -8.06
CA ILE A 223 -16.90 -4.22 -9.13
C ILE A 223 -18.20 -4.69 -9.82
N LYS A 224 -19.28 -4.85 -9.04
CA LYS A 224 -20.60 -5.19 -9.59
C LYS A 224 -21.15 -4.10 -10.51
N GLU A 225 -20.96 -2.83 -10.16
CA GLU A 225 -21.35 -1.68 -11.00
C GLU A 225 -20.48 -1.55 -12.25
N ASN A 226 -19.18 -1.80 -12.12
CA ASN A 226 -18.22 -1.72 -13.20
C ASN A 226 -17.21 -2.87 -13.09
N ARG A 227 -17.44 -3.92 -13.88
CA ARG A 227 -16.57 -5.11 -13.92
C ARG A 227 -15.10 -4.79 -14.24
N LYS A 228 -14.84 -3.69 -14.97
CA LYS A 228 -13.49 -3.25 -15.35
C LYS A 228 -12.84 -2.28 -14.35
N ALA A 229 -13.48 -2.04 -13.20
CA ALA A 229 -12.88 -1.30 -12.09
C ALA A 229 -12.02 -2.26 -11.25
N VAL A 230 -10.76 -1.88 -11.07
CA VAL A 230 -9.84 -2.49 -10.11
C VAL A 230 -9.78 -1.56 -8.92
N VAL A 231 -10.28 -2.03 -7.78
CA VAL A 231 -10.59 -1.19 -6.62
C VAL A 231 -9.66 -1.48 -5.46
N CYS A 232 -9.13 -0.42 -4.84
CA CYS A 232 -8.21 -0.48 -3.72
C CYS A 232 -8.89 0.10 -2.47
N PRO A 233 -8.67 -0.46 -1.27
CA PRO A 233 -9.02 0.22 -0.03
C PRO A 233 -8.10 1.41 0.20
N ILE A 234 -8.50 2.31 1.11
CA ILE A 234 -7.56 3.17 1.81
C ILE A 234 -6.65 2.27 2.66
N ILE A 235 -5.35 2.42 2.47
CA ILE A 235 -4.36 1.69 3.24
C ILE A 235 -4.02 2.51 4.47
N ASP A 236 -4.50 2.04 5.62
CA ASP A 236 -4.18 2.62 6.92
C ASP A 236 -2.81 2.12 7.40
N VAL A 237 -2.20 2.82 8.34
CA VAL A 237 -0.86 2.50 8.85
C VAL A 237 -0.98 1.74 10.15
N ILE A 238 -0.42 0.54 10.21
CA ILE A 238 -0.12 -0.14 11.47
C ILE A 238 1.34 0.11 11.79
N ASN A 239 1.60 0.77 12.92
CA ASN A 239 2.96 1.14 13.29
C ASN A 239 3.83 -0.10 13.55
N ASP A 240 4.99 -0.19 12.89
CA ASP A 240 5.93 -1.32 12.97
C ASP A 240 6.54 -1.54 14.36
N ARG A 241 6.47 -0.55 15.26
CA ARG A 241 7.08 -0.58 16.60
C ARG A 241 6.10 -0.54 17.75
N THR A 242 4.88 -0.07 17.55
CA THR A 242 3.87 0.02 18.61
C THR A 242 2.57 -0.69 18.28
N PHE A 243 2.40 -1.17 17.04
CA PHE A 243 1.15 -1.75 16.52
C PHE A 243 -0.06 -0.83 16.64
N ALA A 244 0.17 0.48 16.81
CA ALA A 244 -0.89 1.48 16.77
C ALA A 244 -1.50 1.51 15.36
N TYR A 245 -2.82 1.42 15.29
CA TYR A 245 -3.57 1.56 14.07
C TYR A 245 -3.86 3.05 13.82
N GLN A 246 -3.41 3.56 12.68
CA GLN A 246 -3.52 4.96 12.32
C GLN A 246 -4.24 5.08 10.99
N LYS A 247 -5.38 5.78 10.99
CA LYS A 247 -6.15 6.03 9.79
C LYS A 247 -5.30 6.75 8.74
N GLY A 248 -5.29 6.22 7.53
CA GLY A 248 -4.61 6.78 6.37
C GLY A 248 -5.26 8.09 5.92
N VAL A 249 -4.51 8.86 5.13
CA VAL A 249 -5.00 10.15 4.63
C VAL A 249 -5.79 9.94 3.33
N GLU A 250 -7.09 10.21 3.36
CA GLU A 250 -8.04 10.00 2.25
C GLU A 250 -7.80 10.89 1.02
N LEU A 251 -6.95 11.92 1.13
CA LEU A 251 -6.66 12.88 0.07
C LEU A 251 -5.38 12.56 -0.71
N PHE A 252 -4.96 11.29 -0.71
CA PHE A 252 -3.83 10.82 -1.51
C PHE A 252 -4.28 9.77 -2.54
N ARG A 253 -3.60 9.78 -3.70
CA ARG A 253 -3.72 8.76 -4.75
C ARG A 253 -2.34 8.31 -5.19
N GLY A 254 -2.27 7.13 -5.80
CA GLY A 254 -1.02 6.57 -6.28
C GLY A 254 -0.56 7.19 -7.61
N GLY A 255 0.74 7.41 -7.73
CA GLY A 255 1.42 7.74 -8.97
C GLY A 255 2.81 7.10 -9.02
N PHE A 256 3.66 7.56 -9.93
CA PHE A 256 5.03 7.06 -10.06
C PHE A 256 6.02 8.17 -10.42
N ASN A 257 7.24 8.13 -9.90
CA ASN A 257 8.28 9.00 -10.43
C ASN A 257 8.88 8.40 -11.72
N TRP A 258 9.67 9.16 -12.48
CA TRP A 258 10.29 8.69 -13.72
C TRP A 258 11.36 7.60 -13.55
N ASN A 259 11.66 7.19 -12.31
CA ASN A 259 12.39 5.95 -12.04
C ASN A 259 11.45 4.74 -11.83
N LEU A 260 10.18 4.86 -12.24
CA LEU A 260 9.13 3.86 -12.08
C LEU A 260 8.92 3.37 -10.64
N SER A 261 9.20 4.25 -9.67
CA SER A 261 8.94 4.00 -8.26
C SER A 261 7.56 4.57 -7.89
N PHE A 262 6.71 3.73 -7.29
CA PHE A 262 5.42 4.15 -6.75
C PHE A 262 5.57 5.26 -5.71
N ARG A 263 4.67 6.25 -5.76
CA ARG A 263 4.62 7.37 -4.81
C ARG A 263 3.17 7.75 -4.52
N TRP A 264 2.92 8.21 -3.30
CA TRP A 264 1.66 8.85 -2.93
C TRP A 264 1.71 10.33 -3.28
N TYR A 265 0.70 10.80 -4.00
CA TYR A 265 0.52 12.21 -4.35
C TYR A 265 -0.80 12.72 -3.78
N ALA A 266 -0.80 13.96 -3.31
CA ALA A 266 -2.05 14.61 -2.94
C ALA A 266 -3.00 14.69 -4.15
N VAL A 267 -4.29 14.50 -3.92
CA VAL A 267 -5.30 14.66 -4.97
C VAL A 267 -5.30 16.11 -5.48
N PRO A 268 -5.52 16.35 -6.79
CA PRO A 268 -5.59 17.71 -7.33
C PRO A 268 -6.69 18.53 -6.64
N SER A 269 -6.49 19.85 -6.57
CA SER A 269 -7.42 20.77 -5.89
C SER A 269 -8.86 20.68 -6.42
N LYS A 270 -9.03 20.45 -7.73
CA LYS A 270 -10.33 20.22 -8.36
C LYS A 270 -11.03 18.98 -7.80
N LEU A 271 -10.31 17.87 -7.69
CA LEU A 271 -10.84 16.61 -7.13
C LEU A 271 -11.12 16.77 -5.64
N SER A 272 -10.24 17.42 -4.88
CA SER A 272 -10.45 17.75 -3.46
C SER A 272 -11.77 18.50 -3.23
N LYS A 273 -12.06 19.54 -4.03
CA LYS A 273 -13.33 20.30 -3.94
C LYS A 273 -14.56 19.46 -4.25
N GLN A 274 -14.48 18.56 -5.25
CA GLN A 274 -15.58 17.66 -5.57
C GLN A 274 -15.86 16.66 -4.44
N ARG A 275 -14.81 16.19 -3.76
CA ARG A 275 -14.91 15.27 -2.63
C ARG A 275 -15.55 15.87 -1.39
N VAL A 276 -15.48 17.19 -1.20
CA VAL A 276 -16.24 17.86 -0.12
C VAL A 276 -17.75 17.65 -0.29
N LEU A 277 -18.24 17.59 -1.53
CA LEU A 277 -19.65 17.36 -1.84
C LEU A 277 -20.05 15.88 -1.76
N ASN A 278 -19.13 14.98 -2.12
CA ASN A 278 -19.34 13.53 -2.02
C ASN A 278 -18.05 12.83 -1.57
N PRO A 279 -17.84 12.66 -0.24
CA PRO A 279 -16.61 12.08 0.31
C PRO A 279 -16.50 10.57 0.05
N THR A 280 -17.62 9.91 -0.23
CA THR A 280 -17.71 8.45 -0.47
C THR A 280 -17.38 8.06 -1.90
N ALA A 281 -17.34 9.02 -2.83
CA ALA A 281 -17.08 8.76 -4.24
C ALA A 281 -15.69 8.08 -4.45
N PRO A 282 -15.59 7.12 -5.39
CA PRO A 282 -14.32 6.55 -5.81
C PRO A 282 -13.31 7.62 -6.24
N ILE A 283 -12.03 7.39 -5.96
CA ILE A 283 -10.92 8.25 -6.39
C ILE A 283 -10.18 7.56 -7.53
N ASP A 284 -10.18 8.15 -8.72
CA ASP A 284 -9.32 7.66 -9.81
C ASP A 284 -7.84 7.84 -9.43
N SER A 285 -7.09 6.74 -9.50
CA SER A 285 -5.68 6.67 -9.15
C SER A 285 -4.85 6.28 -10.37
N PRO A 286 -3.87 7.10 -10.80
CA PRO A 286 -2.96 6.75 -11.89
C PRO A 286 -2.33 5.36 -11.69
N THR A 287 -1.86 5.08 -10.48
CA THR A 287 -1.32 3.77 -10.12
C THR A 287 -1.88 3.28 -8.78
N MET A 288 -1.73 1.98 -8.51
CA MET A 288 -1.99 1.39 -7.19
C MET A 288 -0.70 0.97 -6.50
N ALA A 289 -0.72 0.89 -5.17
CA ALA A 289 0.37 0.31 -4.40
C ALA A 289 0.55 -1.18 -4.74
N GLY A 290 -0.55 -1.88 -5.06
CA GLY A 290 -0.54 -3.25 -5.56
C GLY A 290 -0.54 -4.33 -4.48
N GLY A 291 -0.31 -3.99 -3.21
CA GLY A 291 -0.44 -4.92 -2.07
C GLY A 291 -1.87 -5.40 -1.87
N LEU A 292 -2.80 -4.45 -1.84
CA LEU A 292 -4.20 -4.64 -1.48
C LEU A 292 -5.12 -4.10 -2.56
N PHE A 293 -5.89 -4.98 -3.21
CA PHE A 293 -6.91 -4.59 -4.19
C PHE A 293 -7.89 -5.74 -4.45
N SER A 294 -9.05 -5.40 -5.02
CA SER A 294 -10.03 -6.37 -5.52
C SER A 294 -10.34 -6.14 -7.00
N MET A 295 -10.60 -7.21 -7.74
CA MET A 295 -11.02 -7.13 -9.13
C MET A 295 -11.81 -8.37 -9.58
N ASP A 296 -12.63 -8.21 -10.61
CA ASP A 296 -13.30 -9.33 -11.28
C ASP A 296 -12.27 -10.34 -11.82
N ARG A 297 -12.44 -11.62 -11.48
CA ARG A 297 -11.50 -12.69 -11.84
C ARG A 297 -11.38 -12.86 -13.36
N LYS A 298 -12.50 -12.83 -14.07
CA LYS A 298 -12.49 -12.96 -15.55
C LYS A 298 -11.80 -11.76 -16.18
N TYR A 299 -11.99 -10.57 -15.64
CA TYR A 299 -11.27 -9.38 -16.11
C TYR A 299 -9.77 -9.48 -15.87
N PHE A 300 -9.34 -10.07 -14.75
CA PHE A 300 -7.92 -10.37 -14.49
C PHE A 300 -7.34 -11.31 -15.55
N GLU A 301 -8.07 -12.36 -15.90
CA GLU A 301 -7.69 -13.33 -16.94
C GLU A 301 -7.67 -12.67 -18.34
N GLU A 302 -8.70 -11.88 -18.69
CA GLU A 302 -8.80 -11.14 -19.95
C GLU A 302 -7.65 -10.15 -20.15
N LEU A 303 -7.23 -9.48 -19.07
CA LEU A 303 -6.08 -8.60 -19.10
C LEU A 303 -4.77 -9.37 -19.27
N GLY A 304 -4.75 -10.70 -19.17
CA GLY A 304 -3.54 -11.53 -19.25
C GLY A 304 -2.82 -11.66 -17.91
N THR A 305 -3.55 -11.65 -16.80
CA THR A 305 -3.08 -11.85 -15.41
C THR A 305 -1.89 -10.96 -15.02
N TYR A 306 -0.92 -11.39 -14.21
CA TYR A 306 0.38 -10.70 -14.13
C TYR A 306 1.30 -11.15 -15.26
N ASP A 307 2.28 -10.31 -15.60
CA ASP A 307 3.39 -10.72 -16.47
C ASP A 307 4.23 -11.81 -15.78
N SER A 308 4.11 -13.05 -16.25
CA SER A 308 4.81 -14.22 -15.68
C SER A 308 6.34 -14.17 -15.86
N GLY A 309 6.82 -13.29 -16.75
CA GLY A 309 8.25 -13.03 -16.94
C GLY A 309 8.85 -12.11 -15.88
N MET A 310 8.04 -11.50 -15.01
CA MET A 310 8.55 -10.77 -13.86
C MET A 310 8.97 -11.72 -12.72
N ASP A 311 10.09 -11.39 -12.08
CA ASP A 311 10.68 -12.18 -11.02
C ASP A 311 10.52 -11.50 -9.66
N VAL A 312 10.27 -12.32 -8.63
CA VAL A 312 10.23 -11.95 -7.21
C VAL A 312 9.21 -10.86 -6.86
N TRP A 313 9.58 -9.59 -7.06
CA TRP A 313 8.84 -8.41 -6.63
C TRP A 313 9.35 -7.16 -7.34
N GLY A 314 8.45 -6.20 -7.56
CA GLY A 314 8.76 -4.84 -7.97
C GLY A 314 8.33 -4.57 -9.41
N GLY A 315 7.62 -3.45 -9.60
CA GLY A 315 7.14 -3.00 -10.91
C GLY A 315 5.80 -3.60 -11.32
N GLU A 316 5.35 -4.71 -10.73
CA GLU A 316 4.10 -5.38 -11.11
C GLU A 316 2.86 -4.52 -10.86
N ASN A 317 2.90 -3.69 -9.82
CA ASN A 317 1.83 -2.77 -9.48
C ASN A 317 1.72 -1.64 -10.51
N ILE A 318 2.85 -1.14 -10.99
CA ILE A 318 2.92 -0.09 -12.03
C ILE A 318 2.50 -0.67 -13.38
N GLU A 319 3.02 -1.84 -13.76
CA GLU A 319 2.66 -2.55 -15.00
C GLU A 319 1.16 -2.79 -15.09
N LEU A 320 0.58 -3.38 -14.04
CA LEU A 320 -0.84 -3.69 -14.04
C LEU A 320 -1.67 -2.41 -14.07
N SER A 321 -1.25 -1.35 -13.37
CA SER A 321 -1.92 -0.03 -13.42
C SER A 321 -1.96 0.56 -14.83
N PHE A 322 -0.80 0.58 -15.51
CA PHE A 322 -0.69 1.08 -16.88
C PHE A 322 -1.57 0.28 -17.83
N ARG A 323 -1.51 -1.03 -17.73
CA ARG A 323 -2.33 -1.94 -18.54
C ARG A 323 -3.82 -1.73 -18.30
N ILE A 324 -4.27 -1.67 -17.05
CA ILE A 324 -5.69 -1.46 -16.73
C ILE A 324 -6.20 -0.18 -17.40
N TRP A 325 -5.50 0.93 -17.22
CA TRP A 325 -5.91 2.21 -17.78
C TRP A 325 -5.84 2.24 -19.31
N GLN A 326 -4.72 1.84 -19.90
CA GLN A 326 -4.53 1.86 -21.35
C GLN A 326 -5.49 0.90 -22.07
N CYS A 327 -5.88 -0.20 -21.44
CA CYS A 327 -6.79 -1.20 -22.03
C CYS A 327 -8.27 -1.00 -21.63
N GLY A 328 -8.64 0.19 -21.16
CA GLY A 328 -10.03 0.63 -20.99
C GLY A 328 -10.71 0.26 -19.68
N GLY A 329 -9.95 -0.12 -18.66
CA GLY A 329 -10.41 -0.22 -17.27
C GLY A 329 -10.12 1.02 -16.44
N ARG A 330 -10.31 0.90 -15.13
CA ARG A 330 -10.03 1.97 -14.16
C ARG A 330 -9.34 1.42 -12.93
N VAL A 331 -8.44 2.21 -12.35
CA VAL A 331 -7.87 1.96 -11.02
C VAL A 331 -8.45 2.97 -10.06
N GLU A 332 -9.15 2.51 -9.04
CA GLU A 332 -9.93 3.36 -8.14
C GLU A 332 -9.57 3.06 -6.67
N ILE A 333 -9.51 4.10 -5.83
CA ILE A 333 -9.41 3.97 -4.38
C ILE A 333 -10.78 4.27 -3.79
N LEU A 334 -11.30 3.38 -2.94
CA LEU A 334 -12.62 3.54 -2.32
C LEU A 334 -12.50 4.04 -0.87
N PRO A 335 -12.90 5.29 -0.58
CA PRO A 335 -12.72 5.91 0.75
C PRO A 335 -13.47 5.23 1.88
N CYS A 336 -14.51 4.46 1.59
CA CYS A 336 -15.29 3.74 2.60
C CYS A 336 -14.65 2.39 2.99
N SER A 337 -13.66 1.91 2.25
CA SER A 337 -12.97 0.65 2.50
C SER A 337 -11.61 0.94 3.09
N HIS A 338 -11.32 0.40 4.27
CA HIS A 338 -10.07 0.64 4.99
C HIS A 338 -9.39 -0.68 5.36
N VAL A 339 -8.09 -0.76 5.17
CA VAL A 339 -7.28 -1.90 5.61
C VAL A 339 -5.95 -1.39 6.14
N GLY A 340 -5.66 -1.71 7.39
CA GLY A 340 -4.37 -1.43 8.02
C GLY A 340 -3.29 -2.32 7.44
N HIS A 341 -2.12 -1.75 7.19
CA HIS A 341 -0.94 -2.44 6.70
C HIS A 341 0.29 -2.04 7.51
N ILE A 342 1.15 -3.01 7.83
CA ILE A 342 2.45 -2.72 8.47
C ILE A 342 3.44 -2.27 7.39
N PHE A 343 3.68 -0.96 7.33
CA PHE A 343 4.70 -0.39 6.44
C PHE A 343 6.11 -0.62 6.99
N ARG A 344 6.90 -1.41 6.27
CA ARG A 344 8.29 -1.71 6.62
C ARG A 344 9.25 -0.69 6.01
N LYS A 345 10.28 -0.30 6.75
CA LYS A 345 11.34 0.62 6.25
C LYS A 345 12.32 -0.06 5.30
N ALA A 346 12.48 -1.37 5.42
CA ALA A 346 13.32 -2.20 4.56
C ALA A 346 12.60 -3.50 4.20
N SER A 347 12.90 -4.04 3.01
CA SER A 347 12.39 -5.35 2.60
C SER A 347 13.08 -6.44 3.42
N PRO A 348 12.33 -7.35 4.08
CA PRO A 348 12.89 -8.52 4.75
C PRO A 348 13.11 -9.70 3.77
N HIS A 349 12.97 -9.47 2.46
CA HIS A 349 13.02 -10.52 1.46
C HIS A 349 14.37 -10.59 0.77
N ASP A 350 14.88 -11.82 0.65
CA ASP A 350 16.11 -12.10 -0.09
C ASP A 350 15.85 -12.19 -1.58
N PHE A 351 16.92 -12.16 -2.37
CA PHE A 351 16.84 -12.33 -3.81
C PHE A 351 17.56 -13.64 -4.20
N PRO A 352 16.93 -14.51 -5.01
CA PRO A 352 17.51 -15.81 -5.32
C PRO A 352 18.80 -15.67 -6.14
N LYS A 353 19.69 -16.66 -6.02
CA LYS A 353 20.80 -16.93 -6.96
C LYS A 353 21.81 -15.78 -7.14
N GLY A 354 22.22 -15.10 -6.06
CA GLY A 354 23.24 -14.04 -6.12
C GLY A 354 22.86 -12.83 -6.98
N SER A 355 21.59 -12.72 -7.39
CA SER A 355 21.08 -11.55 -8.09
C SER A 355 20.78 -10.47 -7.07
N SER A 356 21.31 -9.27 -7.28
CA SER A 356 20.98 -8.13 -6.42
C SER A 356 19.51 -7.74 -6.60
N SER A 357 18.90 -7.22 -5.53
CA SER A 357 17.56 -6.63 -5.55
C SER A 357 17.39 -5.65 -6.71
N GLY A 358 18.42 -4.84 -6.96
CA GLY A 358 18.46 -3.90 -8.07
C GLY A 358 18.42 -4.55 -9.46
N LYS A 359 19.11 -5.68 -9.68
CA LYS A 359 19.08 -6.37 -10.98
C LYS A 359 17.69 -6.96 -11.27
N VAL A 360 17.06 -7.59 -10.28
CA VAL A 360 15.70 -8.15 -10.41
C VAL A 360 14.69 -7.03 -10.67
N LEU A 361 14.73 -5.97 -9.86
CA LEU A 361 13.86 -4.81 -10.02
C LEU A 361 14.04 -4.16 -11.40
N ASN A 362 15.29 -3.90 -11.82
CA ASN A 362 15.56 -3.32 -13.14
C ASN A 362 15.05 -4.22 -14.26
N GLY A 363 15.20 -5.53 -14.15
CA GLY A 363 14.64 -6.48 -15.11
C GLY A 363 13.13 -6.35 -15.24
N ASN A 364 12.40 -6.33 -14.13
CA ASN A 364 10.96 -6.14 -14.14
C ASN A 364 10.57 -4.76 -14.71
N LEU A 365 11.27 -3.69 -14.31
CA LEU A 365 11.00 -2.34 -14.79
C LEU A 365 11.27 -2.17 -16.29
N VAL A 366 12.28 -2.85 -16.85
CA VAL A 366 12.49 -2.92 -18.31
C VAL A 366 11.27 -3.55 -18.99
N ARG A 367 10.70 -4.62 -18.42
CA ARG A 367 9.47 -5.22 -18.98
C ARG A 367 8.31 -4.23 -18.97
N VAL A 368 8.14 -3.46 -17.89
CA VAL A 368 7.13 -2.39 -17.82
C VAL A 368 7.36 -1.34 -18.90
N SER A 369 8.58 -0.82 -18.98
CA SER A 369 8.90 0.31 -19.85
C SER A 369 8.86 -0.05 -21.33
N GLU A 370 9.35 -1.22 -21.71
CA GLU A 370 9.34 -1.67 -23.11
C GLU A 370 7.92 -1.91 -23.64
N VAL A 371 7.00 -2.36 -22.78
CA VAL A 371 5.64 -2.71 -23.22
C VAL A 371 4.68 -1.53 -23.15
N TRP A 372 4.76 -0.69 -22.11
CA TRP A 372 3.67 0.22 -21.74
C TRP A 372 3.99 1.71 -21.81
N MET A 373 5.25 2.11 -22.02
CA MET A 373 5.67 3.52 -21.96
C MET A 373 6.01 4.14 -23.32
N ASP A 374 5.95 3.38 -24.41
CA ASP A 374 6.21 3.87 -25.77
C ASP A 374 7.52 4.68 -25.86
N GLU A 375 7.51 5.89 -26.43
CA GLU A 375 8.67 6.78 -26.52
C GLU A 375 9.11 7.37 -25.16
N TRP A 376 8.23 7.38 -24.16
CA TRP A 376 8.48 7.96 -22.83
C TRP A 376 9.42 7.11 -21.98
N LYS A 377 9.65 5.84 -22.34
CA LYS A 377 10.66 4.97 -21.69
C LYS A 377 12.07 5.58 -21.71
N TYR A 378 12.34 6.48 -22.65
CA TYR A 378 13.58 7.26 -22.69
C TYR A 378 13.88 7.98 -21.35
N LEU A 379 12.87 8.54 -20.69
CA LEU A 379 13.05 9.24 -19.40
C LEU A 379 13.50 8.28 -18.31
N PHE A 380 12.90 7.08 -18.27
CA PHE A 380 13.29 6.03 -17.34
C PHE A 380 14.75 5.60 -17.57
N TYR A 381 15.13 5.34 -18.82
CA TYR A 381 16.50 4.92 -19.15
C TYR A 381 17.55 6.01 -18.95
N LYS A 382 17.18 7.28 -19.01
CA LYS A 382 18.07 8.39 -18.64
C LYS A 382 18.37 8.41 -17.14
N ILE A 383 17.39 8.10 -16.30
CA ILE A 383 17.55 8.07 -14.83
C ILE A 383 18.21 6.76 -14.37
N SER A 384 17.92 5.66 -15.06
CA SER A 384 18.42 4.31 -14.76
C SER A 384 19.16 3.69 -15.95
N PRO A 385 20.38 4.16 -16.29
CA PRO A 385 21.17 3.63 -17.41
C PRO A 385 21.48 2.13 -17.29
N GLN A 386 21.58 1.61 -16.07
CA GLN A 386 21.82 0.17 -15.84
C GLN A 386 20.65 -0.70 -16.29
N ALA A 387 19.42 -0.18 -16.30
CA ALA A 387 18.26 -0.88 -16.84
C ALA A 387 18.30 -0.91 -18.38
N ALA A 388 18.78 0.17 -19.02
CA ALA A 388 18.86 0.27 -20.47
C ALA A 388 19.74 -0.81 -21.10
N SER A 389 20.84 -1.22 -20.43
CA SER A 389 21.72 -2.28 -20.93
C SER A 389 21.08 -3.67 -20.91
N MET A 390 20.00 -3.86 -20.15
CA MET A 390 19.28 -5.14 -20.02
C MET A 390 18.21 -5.34 -21.10
N THR A 391 17.86 -4.29 -21.85
CA THR A 391 16.81 -4.33 -22.91
C THR A 391 17.06 -5.42 -23.95
N LYS A 392 18.32 -5.66 -24.31
CA LYS A 392 18.70 -6.65 -25.32
C LYS A 392 18.51 -8.10 -24.87
N THR A 393 18.41 -8.36 -23.57
CA THR A 393 18.32 -9.73 -23.03
C THR A 393 16.94 -10.07 -22.49
N ILE A 394 16.01 -9.12 -22.49
CA ILE A 394 14.67 -9.29 -21.92
C ILE A 394 13.65 -9.33 -23.06
N ASP A 395 13.05 -10.50 -23.27
CA ASP A 395 11.97 -10.68 -24.24
C ASP A 395 10.61 -10.30 -23.62
N VAL A 396 9.87 -9.45 -24.31
CA VAL A 396 8.52 -8.98 -23.92
C VAL A 396 7.51 -9.16 -25.05
N SER A 397 7.82 -9.99 -26.05
CA SER A 397 7.02 -10.14 -27.27
C SER A 397 5.57 -10.56 -26.96
N ASP A 398 5.37 -11.47 -26.01
CA ASP A 398 4.07 -11.95 -25.55
C ASP A 398 3.20 -10.80 -24.99
N ARG A 399 3.82 -9.91 -24.21
CA ARG A 399 3.15 -8.75 -23.60
C ARG A 399 2.83 -7.67 -24.63
N ILE A 400 3.69 -7.48 -25.63
CA ILE A 400 3.43 -6.59 -26.77
C ILE A 400 2.24 -7.11 -27.59
N GLU A 401 2.19 -8.41 -27.88
CA GLU A 401 1.07 -9.03 -28.61
C GLU A 401 -0.25 -8.92 -27.86
N LEU A 402 -0.21 -9.12 -26.53
CA LEU A 402 -1.36 -8.90 -25.66
C LEU A 402 -1.87 -7.45 -25.75
N ARG A 403 -0.98 -6.45 -25.63
CA ARG A 403 -1.33 -5.03 -25.74
C ARG A 403 -2.01 -4.71 -27.07
N LYS A 404 -1.49 -5.28 -28.17
CA LYS A 404 -2.10 -5.14 -29.52
C LYS A 404 -3.49 -5.77 -29.59
N ARG A 405 -3.65 -7.00 -29.09
CA ARG A 405 -4.92 -7.75 -29.11
C ARG A 405 -6.02 -7.06 -28.33
N LEU A 406 -5.68 -6.44 -27.21
CA LEU A 406 -6.60 -5.68 -26.37
C LEU A 406 -6.87 -4.26 -26.90
N ALA A 407 -6.23 -3.87 -28.01
CA ALA A 407 -6.35 -2.55 -28.63
C ALA A 407 -6.13 -1.40 -27.63
N CYS A 408 -5.12 -1.54 -26.77
CA CYS A 408 -4.83 -0.58 -25.72
C CYS A 408 -4.32 0.75 -26.30
N LYS A 409 -4.60 1.84 -25.58
CA LYS A 409 -4.11 3.19 -25.88
C LYS A 409 -2.60 3.29 -25.66
N ASP A 410 -2.00 4.31 -26.26
CA ASP A 410 -0.60 4.67 -26.02
C ASP A 410 -0.40 5.35 -24.67
N PHE A 411 0.86 5.50 -24.26
CA PHE A 411 1.24 6.12 -23.01
C PHE A 411 1.04 7.64 -23.03
N GLY A 412 1.10 8.28 -24.20
CA GLY A 412 0.77 9.71 -24.34
C GLY A 412 -0.67 9.97 -23.92
N TRP A 413 -1.62 9.15 -24.40
CA TRP A 413 -3.01 9.17 -23.97
C TRP A 413 -3.14 8.98 -22.45
N TYR A 414 -2.39 8.03 -21.86
CA TYR A 414 -2.40 7.80 -20.41
C TYR A 414 -1.97 9.06 -19.64
N LEU A 415 -0.89 9.72 -20.06
CA LEU A 415 -0.40 10.94 -19.41
C LEU A 415 -1.38 12.11 -19.56
N GLU A 416 -2.08 12.22 -20.69
CA GLU A 416 -3.06 13.29 -20.93
C GLU A 416 -4.40 13.07 -20.21
N ASN A 417 -4.85 11.81 -20.11
CA ASN A 417 -6.22 11.50 -19.68
C ASN A 417 -6.31 10.94 -18.26
N VAL A 418 -5.28 10.23 -17.81
CA VAL A 418 -5.27 9.57 -16.50
C VAL A 418 -4.44 10.36 -15.50
N TRP A 419 -3.27 10.86 -15.94
CA TRP A 419 -2.38 11.61 -15.06
C TRP A 419 -1.90 12.96 -15.61
N PRO A 420 -2.79 13.90 -15.97
CA PRO A 420 -2.39 15.19 -16.56
C PRO A 420 -1.55 16.07 -15.63
N GLU A 421 -1.55 15.80 -14.33
CA GLU A 421 -0.77 16.52 -13.32
C GLU A 421 0.61 15.88 -13.06
N HIS A 422 1.03 14.92 -13.88
CA HIS A 422 2.36 14.33 -13.77
C HIS A 422 3.45 15.40 -13.89
N PHE A 423 4.48 15.29 -13.07
CA PHE A 423 5.65 16.17 -13.18
C PHE A 423 6.59 15.61 -14.24
N LEU A 424 6.65 16.24 -15.42
CA LEU A 424 7.77 16.02 -16.35
C LEU A 424 9.03 16.68 -15.77
N PRO A 425 10.21 16.02 -15.83
CA PRO A 425 11.46 16.70 -15.53
C PRO A 425 11.52 17.92 -16.47
N HIS A 426 11.57 19.14 -15.92
CA HIS A 426 11.58 20.35 -16.74
C HIS A 426 13.02 20.64 -17.22
N PRO A 427 13.22 21.08 -18.48
CA PRO A 427 14.55 21.39 -19.03
C PRO A 427 15.36 22.42 -18.22
N THR A 428 14.72 23.27 -17.41
CA THR A 428 15.40 24.29 -16.60
C THR A 428 16.17 23.74 -15.40
N LEU A 429 16.08 22.44 -15.10
CA LEU A 429 16.97 21.74 -14.16
C LEU A 429 18.15 21.07 -14.86
N CYS A 430 18.21 21.10 -16.20
CA CYS A 430 19.40 20.75 -16.96
C CYS A 430 20.17 22.05 -17.28
N LEU A 431 21.28 22.28 -16.59
CA LEU A 431 22.37 23.02 -17.21
C LEU A 431 22.69 22.28 -18.53
N ASP A 432 22.63 23.01 -19.64
CA ASP A 432 22.89 22.57 -21.02
C ASP A 432 21.71 21.98 -21.83
N GLY A 433 20.72 22.82 -22.15
CA GLY A 433 20.25 22.97 -23.53
C GLY A 433 19.43 21.85 -24.20
N LEU A 434 18.97 20.81 -23.50
CA LEU A 434 18.10 19.78 -24.10
C LEU A 434 16.60 20.08 -23.92
N VAL A 435 15.91 20.34 -25.02
CA VAL A 435 14.44 20.31 -25.08
C VAL A 435 13.97 18.89 -24.78
N ILE A 436 13.19 18.72 -23.71
CA ILE A 436 12.54 17.44 -23.36
C ILE A 436 11.27 17.32 -24.21
N ALA A 437 11.47 17.05 -25.49
CA ALA A 437 10.46 16.42 -26.32
C ALA A 437 10.94 14.98 -26.56
N PRO A 438 10.06 13.96 -26.48
CA PRO A 438 10.46 12.65 -26.94
C PRO A 438 10.94 12.76 -28.39
N PRO A 439 12.03 12.08 -28.78
CA PRO A 439 12.47 12.09 -30.17
C PRO A 439 11.31 11.58 -31.02
N LYS A 440 10.85 12.41 -31.97
CA LYS A 440 9.87 11.96 -32.98
C LYS A 440 10.48 10.74 -33.66
N THR A 441 9.81 9.60 -33.54
CA THR A 441 10.21 8.37 -34.24
C THR A 441 10.26 8.66 -35.74
N ALA A 442 11.41 8.40 -36.36
CA ALA A 442 11.61 8.44 -37.80
C ALA A 442 10.93 7.25 -38.49
#